data_AF-A0A968TZD8-F1
#
_entry.id   AF-A0A968TZD8-F1
#
_cell.length_a   1.000
_cell.length_b   1.000
_cell.length_c   1.000
_cell.angle_alpha   90.00
_cell.angle_beta   90.00
_cell.angle_gamma   90.00
#
_symmetry.space_group_name_H-M   'P 1'
#
loop_
_entity.id
_entity.type
_entity.pdbx_description
1 polymer ?
#
loop_
_entity_poly.entity_id
_entity_poly.type
_entity_poly.pdbx_seq_one_letter_code
_entity_poly.pdbx_strand_id
1 'polypeptide(L)'
;MYQTLTSATPTSPTSHASTARRRYDRAVAIRAVMEEGSADYAWNPQVSPEEVRELEANGIGSILTSFESRIHFLQLNFTDPQRGSSPAFPNPIFEDKRVRQAFAYAINRERIAEEVYGVLGQPEDDYLLTPDYYKSPEILYTYDKARARSFAGSSRMGRYQRRRYPREGRNDAAGGLSCSREPAVSRNPADCCR
;
A
#
# COMPACT_ATOMS: atom_id res chain seq x y z
N MET A 1 2.20 11.94 7.72
CA MET A 1 1.80 13.05 6.86
C MET A 1 0.56 13.79 7.34
N TYR A 2 0.68 15.10 7.52
CA TYR A 2 -0.42 16.04 7.47
C TYR A 2 -0.44 16.74 6.10
N GLN A 3 -1.63 16.86 5.52
CA GLN A 3 -1.84 17.50 4.23
C GLN A 3 -2.96 18.52 4.40
N THR A 4 -2.65 19.78 4.12
CA THR A 4 -3.61 20.86 4.18
C THR A 4 -3.56 21.63 2.87
N LEU A 5 -4.72 21.79 2.26
CA LEU A 5 -4.92 22.71 1.14
C LEU A 5 -5.16 24.10 1.70
N THR A 6 -4.53 25.12 1.14
CA THR A 6 -4.80 26.52 1.47
C THR A 6 -5.13 27.30 0.20
N SER A 7 -6.14 28.16 0.26
CA SER A 7 -6.38 29.16 -0.80
C SER A 7 -5.30 30.25 -0.77
N ALA A 8 -5.07 30.89 -1.92
CA ALA A 8 -4.05 31.93 -2.11
C ALA A 8 -4.43 33.30 -1.53
N THR A 9 -5.71 33.53 -1.25
CA THR A 9 -6.22 34.77 -0.66
C THR A 9 -7.01 34.46 0.62
N PRO A 10 -6.39 34.58 1.81
CA PRO A 10 -7.15 34.53 3.05
C PRO A 10 -8.10 35.72 3.09
N THR A 11 -9.38 35.47 3.32
CA THR A 11 -10.39 36.53 3.44
C THR A 11 -10.25 37.27 4.78
N SER A 12 -9.28 38.19 4.89
CA SER A 12 -9.11 39.22 5.94
C SER A 12 -9.03 38.75 7.42
N PRO A 13 -8.10 39.25 8.27
CA PRO A 13 -7.94 38.83 9.66
C PRO A 13 -8.95 39.50 10.61
N THR A 14 -10.22 39.59 10.22
CA THR A 14 -11.29 40.18 11.04
C THR A 14 -12.26 39.10 11.46
N SER A 15 -11.92 38.39 12.54
CA SER A 15 -12.82 37.67 13.47
C SER A 15 -14.20 37.25 12.94
N HIS A 16 -14.28 36.64 11.75
CA HIS A 16 -15.51 36.08 11.23
C HIS A 16 -15.53 34.59 11.56
N ALA A 17 -16.66 34.16 12.10
CA ALA A 17 -16.88 32.82 12.60
C ALA A 17 -16.39 31.78 11.59
N SER A 18 -15.37 30.99 11.99
CA SER A 18 -14.90 29.85 11.21
C SER A 18 -16.04 28.85 11.07
N THR A 19 -16.70 28.84 9.92
CA THR A 19 -17.81 27.92 9.67
C THR A 19 -17.24 26.62 9.13
N ALA A 20 -16.97 25.66 10.01
CA ALA A 20 -16.53 24.33 9.62
C ALA A 20 -17.69 23.58 8.94
N ARG A 21 -17.70 23.56 7.61
CA ARG A 21 -18.63 22.74 6.83
C ARG A 21 -18.09 21.31 6.79
N ARG A 22 -18.78 20.37 7.43
CA ARG A 22 -18.47 18.94 7.26
C ARG A 22 -18.88 18.51 5.86
N ARG A 23 -17.94 18.52 4.93
CA ARG A 23 -18.08 17.81 3.65
C ARG A 23 -17.44 16.43 3.83
N TYR A 24 -18.24 15.38 3.82
CA TYR A 24 -17.75 14.00 3.91
C TYR A 24 -17.05 13.55 2.61
N ASP A 25 -17.38 14.20 1.50
CA ASP A 25 -16.72 14.00 0.23
C ASP A 25 -15.50 14.92 0.10
N ARG A 26 -14.32 14.31 -0.01
CA ARG A 26 -13.04 15.02 -0.14
C ARG A 26 -12.94 15.74 -1.46
N ALA A 27 -13.44 15.17 -2.56
CA ALA A 27 -13.41 15.83 -3.87
C ALA A 27 -14.14 17.18 -3.79
N VAL A 28 -15.31 17.20 -3.14
CA VAL A 28 -16.07 18.44 -2.96
C VAL A 28 -15.32 19.45 -2.07
N ALA A 29 -14.60 18.99 -1.03
CA ALA A 29 -13.80 19.88 -0.19
C ALA A 29 -12.59 20.46 -0.95
N ILE A 30 -11.93 19.67 -1.79
CA ILE A 30 -10.79 20.09 -2.61
C ILE A 30 -11.22 21.14 -3.61
N ARG A 31 -12.31 20.88 -4.37
CA ARG A 31 -12.85 21.82 -5.35
C ARG A 31 -13.20 23.16 -4.71
N ALA A 32 -13.83 23.13 -3.53
CA ALA A 32 -14.17 24.35 -2.79
C ALA A 32 -12.93 25.23 -2.49
N VAL A 33 -11.75 24.64 -2.27
CA VAL A 33 -10.51 25.38 -1.95
C VAL A 33 -9.69 25.71 -3.19
N MET A 34 -9.48 24.72 -4.06
CA MET A 34 -8.49 24.76 -5.15
C MET A 34 -9.10 25.11 -6.52
N GLU A 35 -10.43 25.09 -6.66
CA GLU A 35 -11.14 25.45 -7.91
C GLU A 35 -12.11 26.62 -7.73
N GLU A 36 -12.88 26.65 -6.64
CA GLU A 36 -13.91 27.67 -6.41
C GLU A 36 -13.41 28.84 -5.56
N GLY A 37 -12.42 28.62 -4.68
CA GLY A 37 -12.02 29.58 -3.65
C GLY A 37 -13.13 29.88 -2.62
N SER A 38 -14.15 29.01 -2.51
CA SER A 38 -15.29 29.15 -1.60
C SER A 38 -15.00 28.66 -0.17
N ALA A 39 -13.80 28.12 0.07
CA ALA A 39 -13.28 27.73 1.37
C ALA A 39 -11.77 28.01 1.47
N ASP A 40 -11.29 28.33 2.66
CA ASP A 40 -9.86 28.64 2.88
C ASP A 40 -9.01 27.38 3.02
N TYR A 41 -9.56 26.32 3.63
CA TYR A 41 -8.81 25.10 3.96
C TYR A 41 -9.59 23.81 3.71
N ALA A 42 -8.85 22.79 3.23
CA ALA A 42 -9.33 21.41 3.14
C ALA A 42 -8.25 20.44 3.61
N TRP A 43 -8.68 19.32 4.19
CA TRP A 43 -7.80 18.40 4.91
C TRP A 43 -7.71 17.05 4.23
N ASN A 44 -6.48 16.52 4.11
CA ASN A 44 -6.19 15.17 3.63
C ASN A 44 -6.86 14.84 2.27
N PRO A 45 -6.51 15.56 1.20
CA PRO A 45 -7.18 15.47 -0.10
C PRO A 45 -7.14 14.06 -0.73
N GLN A 46 -6.10 13.24 -0.49
CA GLN A 46 -5.92 11.91 -1.10
C GLN A 46 -6.17 11.90 -2.62
N VAL A 47 -5.50 12.82 -3.30
CA VAL A 47 -5.49 12.93 -4.77
C VAL A 47 -4.20 12.39 -5.34
N SER A 48 -4.21 12.06 -6.64
CA SER A 48 -3.03 11.58 -7.33
C SER A 48 -1.97 12.69 -7.51
N PRO A 49 -0.68 12.36 -7.72
CA PRO A 49 0.35 13.36 -7.99
C PRO A 49 0.09 14.19 -9.25
N GLU A 50 -0.64 13.64 -10.22
CA GLU A 50 -1.04 14.35 -11.44
C GLU A 50 -2.12 15.38 -11.13
N GLU A 51 -3.17 14.98 -10.42
CA GLU A 51 -4.25 15.86 -9.98
C GLU A 51 -3.74 16.98 -9.07
N VAL A 52 -2.74 16.72 -8.22
CA VAL A 52 -2.04 17.78 -7.46
C VAL A 52 -1.52 18.88 -8.38
N ARG A 53 -0.81 18.50 -9.45
CA ARG A 53 -0.23 19.48 -10.40
C ARG A 53 -1.31 20.27 -11.12
N GLU A 54 -2.41 19.61 -11.50
CA GLU A 54 -3.54 20.27 -12.15
C GLU A 54 -4.23 21.28 -11.22
N LEU A 55 -4.44 20.90 -9.96
CA LEU A 55 -5.06 21.76 -8.95
C LEU A 55 -4.19 22.99 -8.62
N GLU A 56 -2.88 22.81 -8.50
CA GLU A 56 -1.95 23.94 -8.26
C GLU A 56 -1.78 24.83 -9.49
N ALA A 57 -1.85 24.28 -10.71
CA ALA A 57 -1.77 25.05 -11.95
C ALA A 57 -2.92 26.06 -12.11
N ASN A 58 -4.07 25.82 -11.46
CA ASN A 58 -5.18 26.77 -11.42
C ASN A 58 -4.85 28.06 -10.63
N GLY A 59 -3.81 28.04 -9.78
CA GLY A 59 -3.31 29.22 -9.05
C GLY A 59 -4.20 29.72 -7.91
N ILE A 60 -5.30 29.02 -7.61
CA ILE A 60 -6.27 29.42 -6.56
C ILE A 60 -5.78 29.04 -5.17
N GLY A 61 -4.95 28.00 -5.07
CA GLY A 61 -4.41 27.52 -3.80
C GLY A 61 -3.15 26.70 -3.98
N SER A 62 -2.63 26.20 -2.86
CA SER A 62 -1.43 25.36 -2.83
C SER A 62 -1.62 24.19 -1.86
N ILE A 63 -0.87 23.12 -2.11
CA ILE A 63 -0.80 21.97 -1.22
C ILE A 63 0.37 22.15 -0.26
N LEU A 64 0.06 22.09 1.04
CA LEU A 64 1.05 22.07 2.11
C LEU A 64 1.16 20.65 2.67
N THR A 65 2.37 20.10 2.68
CA THR A 65 2.67 18.78 3.24
C THR A 65 3.65 18.86 4.40
N SER A 66 3.38 18.11 5.48
CA SER A 66 4.33 17.89 6.58
C SER A 66 4.43 16.40 6.91
N PHE A 67 5.63 15.92 7.25
CA PHE A 67 5.96 14.49 7.35
C PHE A 67 6.04 13.96 8.80
N GLU A 68 5.23 14.49 9.72
CA GLU A 68 5.54 14.34 11.15
C GLU A 68 4.89 13.12 11.84
N SER A 69 3.57 12.95 11.74
CA SER A 69 2.83 12.10 12.72
C SER A 69 1.97 10.98 12.14
N ARG A 70 2.00 10.76 10.83
CA ARG A 70 1.17 9.71 10.19
C ARG A 70 2.00 8.84 9.28
N ILE A 71 1.85 7.54 9.47
CA ILE A 71 2.46 6.48 8.69
C ILE A 71 1.36 5.63 8.08
N HIS A 72 1.62 5.10 6.89
CA HIS A 72 0.84 4.01 6.33
C HIS A 72 1.70 2.76 6.41
N PHE A 73 1.17 1.71 7.03
CA PHE A 73 1.89 0.46 7.22
C PHE A 73 0.99 -0.74 6.91
N LEU A 74 1.62 -1.84 6.50
CA LEU A 74 0.96 -3.12 6.31
C LEU A 74 1.22 -3.97 7.55
N GLN A 75 0.17 -4.21 8.34
CA GLN A 75 0.24 -5.10 9.49
C GLN A 75 -0.06 -6.54 9.08
N LEU A 76 0.86 -7.45 9.40
CA LEU A 76 0.65 -8.88 9.17
C LEU A 76 0.02 -9.50 10.42
N ASN A 77 -1.05 -10.29 10.22
CA ASN A 77 -1.70 -10.99 11.34
C ASN A 77 -0.85 -12.18 11.81
N PHE A 78 -0.42 -12.18 13.07
CA PHE A 78 0.36 -13.27 13.67
C PHE A 78 -0.48 -14.38 14.28
N THR A 79 -1.81 -14.28 14.28
CA THR A 79 -2.70 -15.35 14.74
C THR A 79 -3.30 -16.13 13.57
N ASP A 80 -3.73 -17.36 13.86
CA ASP A 80 -4.42 -18.23 12.92
C ASP A 80 -5.81 -17.66 12.59
N PRO A 81 -6.07 -17.23 11.35
CA PRO A 81 -7.35 -16.63 10.97
C PRO A 81 -8.53 -17.61 11.09
N GLN A 82 -8.28 -18.93 11.17
CA GLN A 82 -9.32 -19.95 11.29
C GLN A 82 -9.66 -20.29 12.74
N ARG A 83 -8.80 -19.94 13.70
CA ARG A 83 -8.94 -20.32 15.12
C ARG A 83 -9.15 -19.12 16.05
N GLY A 84 -9.15 -17.91 15.50
CA GLY A 84 -9.40 -16.66 16.22
C GLY A 84 -8.14 -15.87 16.59
N SER A 85 -8.32 -14.76 17.29
CA SER A 85 -7.28 -13.76 17.60
C SER A 85 -6.43 -14.10 18.84
N SER A 86 -6.18 -15.38 19.11
CA SER A 86 -5.39 -15.80 20.27
C SER A 86 -3.92 -16.04 19.91
N PRO A 87 -2.95 -15.54 20.70
CA PRO A 87 -1.54 -15.87 20.55
C PRO A 87 -1.24 -17.38 20.68
N ALA A 88 -2.12 -18.14 21.31
CA ALA A 88 -1.99 -19.60 21.42
C ALA A 88 -2.12 -20.33 20.07
N PHE A 89 -2.68 -19.66 19.06
CA PHE A 89 -2.84 -20.19 17.70
C PHE A 89 -2.05 -19.30 16.74
N PRO A 90 -0.74 -19.54 16.54
CA PRO A 90 0.07 -18.71 15.67
C PRO A 90 -0.31 -18.90 14.20
N ASN A 91 -0.15 -17.85 13.40
CA ASN A 91 -0.43 -17.88 11.97
C ASN A 91 0.54 -18.84 11.27
N PRO A 92 0.04 -19.87 10.55
CA PRO A 92 0.92 -20.89 9.95
C PRO A 92 1.86 -20.34 8.86
N ILE A 93 1.54 -19.18 8.29
CA ILE A 93 2.33 -18.51 7.24
C ILE A 93 3.18 -17.40 7.86
N PHE A 94 2.57 -16.50 8.62
CA PHE A 94 3.22 -15.29 9.11
C PHE A 94 4.02 -15.47 10.40
N GLU A 95 3.95 -16.61 11.09
CA GLU A 95 4.84 -16.94 12.21
C GLU A 95 6.32 -17.03 11.75
N ASP A 96 6.58 -17.55 10.54
CA ASP A 96 7.93 -17.65 9.97
C ASP A 96 8.45 -16.26 9.58
N LYS A 97 9.47 -15.77 10.31
CA LYS A 97 10.11 -14.46 10.09
C LYS A 97 10.57 -14.29 8.63
N ARG A 98 11.00 -15.36 7.96
CA ARG A 98 11.47 -15.30 6.57
C ARG A 98 10.36 -14.91 5.61
N VAL A 99 9.12 -15.33 5.87
CA VAL A 99 7.97 -14.89 5.07
C VAL A 99 7.79 -13.39 5.21
N ARG A 100 7.84 -12.86 6.44
CA ARG A 100 7.70 -11.42 6.70
C ARG A 100 8.83 -10.60 6.05
N GLN A 101 10.06 -11.12 6.10
CA GLN A 101 11.20 -10.53 5.40
C GLN A 101 11.00 -10.56 3.88
N ALA A 102 10.45 -11.65 3.32
CA ALA A 102 10.14 -11.71 1.89
C ALA A 102 9.15 -10.61 1.47
N PHE A 103 8.12 -10.32 2.28
CA PHE A 103 7.20 -9.20 2.03
C PHE A 103 7.93 -7.84 2.08
N ALA A 104 8.80 -7.64 3.07
CA ALA A 104 9.58 -6.41 3.18
C ALA A 104 10.44 -6.15 1.93
N TYR A 105 11.10 -7.16 1.37
CA TYR A 105 11.91 -7.03 0.15
C TYR A 105 11.08 -6.98 -1.15
N ALA A 106 9.85 -7.52 -1.15
CA ALA A 106 9.02 -7.62 -2.35
C ALA A 106 8.25 -6.33 -2.68
N ILE A 107 7.99 -5.48 -1.68
CA ILE A 107 7.24 -4.24 -1.85
C ILE A 107 8.22 -3.14 -2.27
N ASN A 108 7.98 -2.46 -3.39
CA ASN A 108 8.74 -1.30 -3.81
C ASN A 108 8.11 -0.02 -3.21
N ARG A 109 8.69 0.49 -2.13
CA ARG A 109 8.19 1.65 -1.37
C ARG A 109 8.54 2.95 -2.07
N GLU A 110 9.70 3.03 -2.73
CA GLU A 110 10.08 4.22 -3.51
C GLU A 110 9.07 4.45 -4.63
N ARG A 111 8.78 3.41 -5.42
CA ARG A 111 7.81 3.47 -6.51
C ARG A 111 6.39 3.78 -6.02
N ILE A 112 5.98 3.23 -4.87
CA ILE A 112 4.68 3.59 -4.27
C ILE A 112 4.67 5.07 -3.87
N ALA A 113 5.73 5.56 -3.23
CA ALA A 113 5.82 6.96 -2.86
C ALA A 113 5.77 7.85 -4.11
N GLU A 114 6.50 7.53 -5.17
CA GLU A 114 6.55 8.30 -6.41
C GLU A 114 5.23 8.29 -7.19
N GLU A 115 4.70 7.10 -7.49
CA GLU A 115 3.56 6.93 -8.40
C GLU A 115 2.21 7.21 -7.71
N VAL A 116 2.07 6.84 -6.42
CA VAL A 116 0.79 6.95 -5.71
C VAL A 116 0.69 8.26 -4.93
N TYR A 117 1.78 8.73 -4.34
CA TYR A 117 1.75 9.85 -3.42
C TYR A 117 2.46 11.11 -3.93
N GLY A 118 3.55 10.98 -4.70
CA GLY A 118 4.37 12.12 -5.15
C GLY A 118 4.76 13.01 -3.97
N VAL A 119 4.47 14.31 -4.07
CA VAL A 119 4.71 15.29 -2.99
C VAL A 119 3.93 15.01 -1.70
N LEU A 120 2.90 14.15 -1.79
CA LEU A 120 2.04 13.70 -0.71
C LEU A 120 2.55 12.42 -0.02
N GLY A 121 3.80 11.99 -0.24
CA GLY A 121 4.33 10.79 0.41
C GLY A 121 5.83 10.65 0.30
N GLN A 122 6.42 10.01 1.31
CA GLN A 122 7.80 9.57 1.26
C GLN A 122 7.91 8.17 1.87
N PRO A 123 8.84 7.33 1.39
CA PRO A 123 9.05 6.01 1.97
C PRO A 123 9.62 6.15 3.39
N GLU A 124 9.15 5.30 4.31
CA GLU A 124 9.64 5.24 5.68
C GLU A 124 9.77 3.78 6.13
N ASP A 125 10.74 3.55 7.00
CA ASP A 125 11.06 2.23 7.57
C ASP A 125 10.74 2.10 9.05
N ASP A 126 10.46 3.23 9.70
CA ASP A 126 10.21 3.32 11.14
C ASP A 126 8.75 3.69 11.42
N TYR A 127 8.26 3.27 12.58
CA TYR A 127 6.98 3.72 13.13
C TYR A 127 7.09 5.07 13.83
N LEU A 128 8.28 5.38 14.39
CA LEU A 128 8.54 6.63 15.10
C LEU A 128 9.31 7.59 14.18
N LEU A 129 8.58 8.49 13.54
CA LEU A 129 9.17 9.46 12.61
C LEU A 129 9.66 10.73 13.29
N THR A 130 9.05 11.11 14.41
CA THR A 130 9.34 12.35 15.12
C THR A 130 9.19 12.16 16.63
N PRO A 131 9.89 12.95 17.46
CA PRO A 131 11.07 13.77 17.13
C PRO A 131 12.28 12.97 16.58
N ASP A 132 13.18 13.63 15.85
CA ASP A 132 14.31 12.99 15.14
C ASP A 132 15.19 12.11 16.04
N TYR A 133 15.31 12.43 17.33
CA TYR A 133 16.12 11.64 18.27
C TYR A 133 15.49 10.28 18.65
N TYR A 134 14.23 10.01 18.30
CA TYR A 134 13.63 8.67 18.35
C TYR A 134 13.67 7.94 17.01
N LYS A 135 13.98 8.64 15.91
CA LYS A 135 14.03 8.04 14.58
C LYS A 135 15.30 7.20 14.45
N SER A 136 15.16 5.93 14.04
CA SER A 136 16.31 5.09 13.79
C SER A 136 17.19 5.65 12.64
N PRO A 137 18.53 5.69 12.78
CA PRO A 137 19.42 6.05 11.68
C PRO A 137 19.64 4.90 10.69
N GLU A 138 19.16 3.68 10.99
CA GLU A 138 19.39 2.49 10.17
C GLU A 138 18.29 2.33 9.11
N ILE A 139 18.70 2.22 7.84
CA ILE A 139 17.81 1.83 6.73
C ILE A 139 17.71 0.30 6.74
N LEU A 140 16.57 -0.22 7.19
CA LEU A 140 16.30 -1.66 7.26
C LEU A 140 15.71 -2.22 5.97
N TYR A 141 15.43 -1.35 5.00
CA TYR A 141 14.73 -1.68 3.78
C TYR A 141 15.59 -1.55 2.52
N THR A 142 15.34 -2.46 1.58
CA THR A 142 15.77 -2.31 0.19
C THR A 142 14.81 -3.09 -0.68
N TYR A 143 14.32 -2.54 -1.78
CA TYR A 143 13.55 -3.33 -2.75
C TYR A 143 14.45 -4.35 -3.46
N ASP A 144 14.17 -5.65 -3.27
CA ASP A 144 14.94 -6.73 -3.89
C ASP A 144 14.07 -7.97 -4.12
N LYS A 145 13.55 -8.10 -5.35
CA LYS A 145 12.72 -9.26 -5.76
C LYS A 145 13.45 -10.59 -5.66
N ALA A 146 14.75 -10.63 -5.94
CA ALA A 146 15.52 -11.87 -5.95
C ALA A 146 15.71 -12.38 -4.51
N ARG A 147 16.06 -11.48 -3.61
CA ARG A 147 16.17 -11.75 -2.18
C ARG A 147 14.81 -12.13 -1.59
N ALA A 148 13.74 -11.41 -1.93
CA ALA A 148 12.38 -11.77 -1.53
C ALA A 148 12.04 -13.22 -1.91
N ARG A 149 12.35 -13.63 -3.15
CA ARG A 149 12.13 -14.99 -3.63
C ARG A 149 12.97 -16.03 -2.88
N SER A 150 14.20 -15.70 -2.50
CA SER A 150 15.06 -16.58 -1.69
C SER A 150 14.46 -16.84 -0.30
N PHE A 151 14.02 -15.78 0.39
CA PHE A 151 13.34 -15.89 1.69
C PHE A 151 12.02 -16.66 1.58
N ALA A 152 11.19 -16.37 0.57
CA ALA A 152 9.94 -17.09 0.34
C ALA A 152 10.18 -18.58 0.04
N GLY A 153 11.16 -18.92 -0.81
CA GLY A 153 11.47 -20.29 -1.21
C GLY A 153 12.02 -21.17 -0.10
N SER A 154 12.77 -20.61 0.85
CA SER A 154 13.33 -21.32 2.02
C SER A 154 12.37 -21.41 3.21
N SER A 155 11.29 -20.62 3.21
CA SER A 155 10.30 -20.55 4.28
C SER A 155 9.34 -21.75 4.36
N ARG A 156 8.54 -21.81 5.43
CA ARG A 156 7.37 -22.71 5.52
C ARG A 156 6.42 -22.54 4.35
N MET A 157 6.25 -21.32 3.83
CA MET A 157 5.40 -21.03 2.68
C MET A 157 5.93 -21.66 1.39
N GLY A 158 7.25 -21.69 1.19
CA GLY A 158 7.86 -22.41 0.06
C GLY A 158 7.61 -23.92 0.10
N ARG A 159 7.62 -24.53 1.30
CA ARG A 159 7.24 -25.94 1.48
C ARG A 159 5.74 -26.17 1.27
N TYR A 160 4.92 -25.28 1.80
CA TYR A 160 3.46 -25.31 1.64
C TYR A 160 3.05 -25.23 0.17
N GLN A 161 3.61 -24.29 -0.60
CA GLN A 161 3.38 -24.16 -2.03
C GLN A 161 3.80 -25.43 -2.78
N ARG A 162 4.99 -25.99 -2.53
CA ARG A 162 5.43 -27.22 -3.20
C ARG A 162 4.52 -28.42 -2.91
N ARG A 163 3.91 -28.49 -1.73
CA ARG A 163 2.97 -29.55 -1.36
C ARG A 163 1.59 -29.36 -2.00
N ARG A 164 1.07 -28.12 -2.03
CA ARG A 164 -0.28 -27.81 -2.51
C ARG A 164 -0.36 -27.56 -4.02
N TYR A 165 0.71 -27.03 -4.59
CA TYR A 165 0.90 -26.75 -6.02
C TYR A 165 2.29 -27.25 -6.42
N PRO A 166 2.43 -28.55 -6.72
CA PRO A 166 3.65 -29.07 -7.31
C PRO A 166 3.96 -28.24 -8.56
N ARG A 167 5.22 -27.81 -8.72
CA ARG A 167 5.61 -27.19 -9.98
C ARG A 167 5.47 -28.26 -11.07
N GLU A 168 4.43 -28.14 -11.87
CA GLU A 168 4.34 -28.83 -13.15
C GLU A 168 5.61 -28.49 -13.95
N GLY A 169 6.13 -29.50 -14.65
CA GLY A 169 7.50 -29.54 -15.16
C GLY A 169 7.97 -28.24 -15.82
N ARG A 170 9.21 -27.87 -15.52
CA ARG A 170 10.00 -26.99 -16.38
C ARG A 170 10.13 -27.76 -17.71
N ASN A 171 9.29 -27.41 -18.70
CA ASN A 171 9.40 -27.93 -20.06
C ASN A 171 10.60 -27.29 -20.76
N ASP A 172 11.81 -27.66 -20.31
CA ASP A 172 13.07 -27.42 -21.02
C ASP A 172 13.44 -28.71 -21.78
N ALA A 173 12.50 -29.27 -22.54
CA ALA A 173 12.75 -30.31 -23.53
C ALA A 173 11.54 -30.37 -24.49
N ALA A 174 11.82 -30.38 -25.78
CA ALA A 174 10.84 -30.40 -26.85
C ALA A 174 9.81 -31.53 -26.70
N GLY A 175 8.53 -31.22 -26.92
CA GLY A 175 7.50 -32.23 -27.17
C GLY A 175 6.15 -31.97 -26.51
N GLY A 176 5.24 -31.32 -27.25
CA GLY A 176 3.85 -31.78 -27.40
C GLY A 176 2.86 -31.64 -26.23
N LEU A 177 1.84 -30.84 -26.50
CA LEU A 177 0.43 -30.95 -26.08
C LEU A 177 0.04 -30.37 -24.71
N SER A 178 -0.72 -29.27 -24.83
CA SER A 178 -1.48 -28.55 -23.83
C SER A 178 -2.61 -29.38 -23.21
N CYS A 179 -2.82 -29.24 -21.90
CA CYS A 179 -4.15 -29.31 -21.29
C CYS A 179 -4.13 -28.61 -19.93
N SER A 180 -4.62 -27.37 -19.90
CA SER A 180 -4.87 -26.61 -18.66
C SER A 180 -5.97 -27.32 -17.85
N ARG A 181 -5.69 -27.71 -16.61
CA ARG A 181 -6.70 -28.29 -15.69
C ARG A 181 -7.36 -27.19 -14.86
N GLU A 182 -8.63 -26.91 -15.12
CA GLU A 182 -9.57 -26.34 -14.14
C GLU A 182 -9.95 -27.39 -13.08
N PRO A 183 -10.32 -26.99 -11.85
CA PRO A 183 -10.59 -27.94 -10.78
C PRO A 183 -12.00 -28.52 -10.89
N ALA A 184 -12.06 -29.84 -11.14
CA ALA A 184 -13.06 -30.80 -10.72
C ALA A 184 -14.54 -30.34 -10.62
N VAL A 185 -15.25 -30.39 -11.74
CA VAL A 185 -16.64 -30.88 -11.78
C VAL A 185 -16.59 -32.29 -12.35
N SER A 186 -17.11 -33.27 -11.61
CA SER A 186 -17.04 -34.68 -11.94
C SER A 186 -17.54 -34.95 -13.36
N ARG A 187 -16.63 -35.35 -14.26
CA ARG A 187 -17.00 -36.02 -15.50
C ARG A 187 -16.19 -37.30 -15.63
N ASN A 188 -16.89 -38.33 -16.06
CA ASN A 188 -16.50 -39.72 -16.06
C ASN A 188 -15.24 -39.93 -16.92
N PRO A 189 -14.20 -40.64 -16.45
CA PRO A 189 -12.95 -40.85 -17.19
C PRO A 189 -13.06 -41.60 -18.53
N ALA A 190 -14.25 -42.01 -18.96
CA ALA A 190 -14.49 -42.65 -20.26
C ALA A 190 -14.61 -41.67 -21.45
N ASP A 191 -14.77 -40.37 -21.23
CA ASP A 191 -15.02 -39.39 -22.30
C ASP A 191 -13.74 -38.81 -22.96
N CYS A 192 -12.53 -39.22 -22.56
CA CYS A 192 -11.28 -38.69 -23.12
C CYS A 192 -10.66 -39.52 -24.26
N CYS A 193 -11.32 -40.59 -24.72
CA CYS A 193 -10.81 -41.42 -25.82
C CYS A 193 -11.84 -41.54 -26.96
N ARG A 194 -11.91 -40.52 -27.83
CA ARG A 194 -12.26 -40.63 -29.25
C ARG A 194 -11.66 -39.47 -30.03
#